data_AF-A0A945I5B7-F1
#
_entry.id   AF-A0A945I5B7-F1
#
_cell.length_a   1.000
_cell.length_b   1.000
_cell.length_c   1.000
_cell.angle_alpha   90.00
_cell.angle_beta   90.00
_cell.angle_gamma   90.00
#
_symmetry.space_group_name_H-M   'P 1'
#
loop_
_entity.id
_entity.type
_entity.pdbx_description
1 polymer ?
#
loop_
_entity_poly.entity_id
_entity_poly.type
_entity_poly.pdbx_seq_one_letter_code
_entity_poly.pdbx_strand_id
1 'polypeptide(L)'
;MNSNPQEIQIEEVEKDWGTHMFLFLCIVSCVAFGLWAWQGNLAVVSVAEGEVVPSSQVKTIQHLEGGIVREIKVREGERVKTGQPMIVLESTATGADVGELKTRIVGLQIEVARLEAAATNASKPSFPPALVKSHPRESR
;
A
#
# COMPACT_ATOMS: atom_id res chain seq x y z
N MET A 1 -14.15 110.26 -5.20
CA MET A 1 -15.25 109.44 -5.75
C MET A 1 -14.71 108.53 -6.84
N ASN A 2 -14.50 107.25 -6.53
CA ASN A 2 -14.31 106.18 -7.51
C ASN A 2 -14.40 104.87 -6.72
N SER A 3 -15.59 104.29 -6.71
CA SER A 3 -15.85 102.93 -6.23
C SER A 3 -16.82 102.32 -7.23
N ASN A 4 -16.24 101.67 -8.24
CA ASN A 4 -16.93 100.93 -9.28
C ASN A 4 -17.47 99.60 -8.70
N PRO A 5 -18.78 99.31 -8.76
CA PRO A 5 -19.32 98.03 -8.32
C PRO A 5 -19.08 96.97 -9.43
N GLN A 6 -18.45 95.85 -9.08
CA GLN A 6 -18.41 94.68 -9.96
C GLN A 6 -19.77 93.98 -9.81
N GLU A 7 -20.64 94.12 -10.81
CA GLU A 7 -21.82 93.26 -10.96
C GLU A 7 -21.34 91.81 -11.06
N ILE A 8 -21.76 91.00 -10.08
CA ILE A 8 -21.58 89.56 -10.11
C ILE A 8 -22.46 89.07 -11.26
N GLN A 9 -21.84 88.78 -12.40
CA GLN A 9 -22.49 88.04 -13.48
C GLN A 9 -22.78 86.64 -12.93
N ILE A 10 -24.01 86.43 -12.48
CA ILE A 10 -24.52 85.08 -12.25
C ILE A 10 -24.62 84.48 -13.65
N GLU A 11 -23.69 83.59 -13.97
CA GLU A 11 -23.76 82.73 -15.13
C GLU A 11 -25.06 81.91 -14.98
N GLU A 12 -26.12 82.35 -15.66
CA GLU A 12 -27.35 81.59 -15.77
C GLU A 12 -26.99 80.29 -16.47
N VAL A 13 -26.84 79.23 -15.67
CA VAL A 13 -26.69 77.87 -16.16
C VAL A 13 -27.94 77.58 -16.99
N GLU A 14 -27.80 77.71 -18.30
CA GLU A 14 -28.86 77.41 -19.25
C GLU A 14 -29.34 76.00 -18.92
N LYS A 15 -30.63 75.88 -18.61
CA LYS A 15 -31.26 74.64 -18.15
C LYS A 15 -31.33 73.69 -19.33
N ASP A 16 -30.19 73.05 -19.60
CA ASP A 16 -30.05 72.15 -20.72
C ASP A 16 -30.71 70.83 -20.35
N TRP A 17 -31.98 70.69 -20.73
CA TRP A 17 -32.82 69.51 -20.41
C TRP A 17 -32.15 68.21 -20.84
N GLY A 18 -31.33 68.26 -21.90
CA GLY A 18 -30.51 67.15 -22.38
C GLY A 18 -29.47 66.69 -21.36
N THR A 19 -28.83 67.60 -20.63
CA THR A 19 -27.81 67.27 -19.63
C THR A 19 -28.40 66.54 -18.42
N HIS A 20 -29.56 66.99 -17.93
CA HIS A 20 -30.26 66.30 -16.85
C HIS A 20 -30.79 64.93 -17.29
N MET A 21 -31.28 64.82 -18.53
CA MET A 21 -31.73 63.55 -19.10
C MET A 21 -30.56 62.57 -19.27
N PHE A 22 -29.39 63.05 -19.71
CA PHE A 22 -28.17 62.27 -19.80
C PHE A 22 -27.68 61.80 -18.43
N LEU A 23 -27.67 62.69 -17.43
CA LEU A 23 -27.32 62.32 -16.04
C LEU A 23 -28.29 61.27 -15.48
N PHE A 24 -29.59 61.42 -15.71
CA PHE A 24 -30.58 60.43 -15.26
C PHE A 24 -30.37 59.07 -15.95
N LEU A 25 -30.09 59.06 -17.25
CA LEU A 25 -29.77 57.83 -17.99
C LEU A 25 -28.51 57.14 -17.44
N CYS A 26 -27.47 57.90 -17.14
CA CYS A 26 -26.24 57.38 -16.51
C CYS A 26 -26.53 56.75 -15.15
N ILE A 27 -27.34 57.41 -14.30
CA ILE A 27 -27.74 56.89 -12.99
C ILE A 27 -28.51 55.58 -13.14
N VAL A 28 -29.50 55.54 -14.04
CA VAL A 28 -30.30 54.33 -14.29
C VAL A 28 -29.42 53.18 -14.78
N SER A 29 -28.48 53.46 -15.69
CA SER A 29 -27.51 52.46 -16.18
C SER A 29 -26.66 51.89 -15.05
N CYS A 30 -26.07 52.75 -14.20
CA CYS A 30 -25.28 52.32 -13.06
C CYS A 30 -26.09 51.44 -12.08
N VAL A 31 -27.33 51.82 -11.79
CA VAL A 31 -28.22 51.05 -10.90
C VAL A 31 -28.57 49.69 -11.53
N ALA A 32 -28.87 49.66 -12.83
CA ALA A 32 -29.17 48.42 -13.55
C ALA A 32 -27.97 47.45 -13.55
N PHE A 33 -26.76 47.94 -13.82
CA PHE A 33 -25.54 47.14 -13.75
C PHE A 33 -25.24 46.66 -12.32
N GLY A 34 -25.47 47.51 -11.32
CA GLY A 34 -25.29 47.15 -9.90
C GLY A 34 -26.23 46.03 -9.46
N LEU A 35 -27.51 46.11 -9.82
CA LEU A 35 -28.49 45.05 -9.55
C LEU A 35 -28.10 43.75 -10.24
N TRP A 36 -27.73 43.80 -11.52
CA TRP A 36 -27.29 42.64 -12.27
C TRP A 36 -26.05 41.97 -11.64
N ALA A 37 -25.04 42.75 -11.26
CA ALA A 37 -23.84 42.24 -10.60
C ALA A 37 -24.15 41.64 -9.21
N TRP A 38 -25.09 42.21 -8.47
CA TRP A 38 -25.52 41.67 -7.17
C TRP A 38 -26.22 40.31 -7.30
N GLN A 39 -26.95 40.06 -8.40
CA GLN A 39 -27.55 38.76 -8.70
C GLN A 39 -26.53 37.72 -9.22
N GLY A 40 -25.37 38.14 -9.69
CA GLY A 40 -24.34 37.26 -10.26
C GLY A 40 -23.60 36.45 -9.19
N ASN A 41 -23.98 35.18 -9.02
CA ASN A 41 -23.18 34.25 -8.22
C ASN A 41 -21.96 33.79 -9.04
N LEU A 42 -20.77 34.30 -8.68
CA LEU A 42 -19.52 33.85 -9.29
C LEU A 42 -19.16 32.47 -8.71
N ALA A 43 -19.56 31.41 -9.40
CA ALA A 43 -19.18 30.05 -9.04
C ALA A 43 -17.69 29.83 -9.35
N VAL A 44 -16.84 30.10 -8.38
CA VAL A 44 -15.42 29.72 -8.45
C VAL A 44 -15.32 28.23 -8.16
N VAL A 45 -15.09 27.43 -9.20
CA VAL A 45 -14.76 26.01 -9.05
C VAL A 45 -13.24 25.90 -8.97
N SER A 46 -12.73 25.75 -7.75
CA SER A 46 -11.32 25.39 -7.54
C SER A 46 -11.18 23.88 -7.70
N VAL A 47 -10.67 23.44 -8.85
CA VAL A 47 -10.28 22.05 -9.06
C VAL A 47 -8.94 21.84 -8.36
N ALA A 48 -8.96 21.19 -7.19
CA ALA A 48 -7.75 20.70 -6.54
C ALA A 48 -7.51 19.25 -6.98
N GLU A 49 -6.33 18.99 -7.53
CA GLU A 49 -5.89 17.64 -7.89
C GLU A 49 -5.52 16.90 -6.61
N GLY A 50 -6.46 16.08 -6.11
CA GLY A 50 -6.25 15.24 -4.94
C GLY A 50 -5.75 13.87 -5.35
N GLU A 51 -4.49 13.56 -5.05
CA GLU A 51 -3.95 12.22 -5.25
C GLU A 51 -4.39 11.31 -4.10
N VAL A 52 -5.17 10.26 -4.40
CA VAL A 52 -5.55 9.23 -3.43
C VAL A 52 -4.37 8.27 -3.30
N VAL A 53 -3.44 8.59 -2.41
CA VAL A 53 -2.34 7.67 -2.06
C VAL A 53 -2.89 6.65 -1.04
N PRO A 54 -3.03 5.36 -1.39
CA PRO A 54 -3.42 4.36 -0.42
C PRO A 54 -2.33 4.27 0.66
N SER A 55 -2.73 4.41 1.93
CA SER A 55 -1.82 4.34 3.09
C SER A 55 -1.24 2.94 3.35
N SER A 56 -1.48 1.99 2.45
CA SER A 56 -0.95 0.65 2.55
C SER A 56 0.52 0.68 2.15
N GLN A 57 1.37 0.85 3.16
CA GLN A 57 2.78 0.49 3.13
C GLN A 57 2.93 -0.79 2.30
N VAL A 58 3.48 -0.68 1.08
CA VAL A 58 3.84 -1.82 0.24
C VAL A 58 4.95 -2.54 0.98
N LYS A 59 4.56 -3.44 1.89
CA LYS A 59 5.50 -4.30 2.59
C LYS A 59 5.88 -5.39 1.61
N THR A 60 6.93 -5.12 0.86
CA THR A 60 7.62 -6.10 0.04
C THR A 60 8.12 -7.21 0.95
N ILE A 61 7.37 -8.29 1.07
CA ILE A 61 7.81 -9.51 1.75
C ILE A 61 8.79 -10.20 0.80
N GLN A 62 10.03 -9.73 0.80
CA GLN A 62 11.15 -10.43 0.17
C GLN A 62 11.63 -11.50 1.16
N HIS A 63 11.40 -12.76 0.83
CA HIS A 63 11.98 -13.87 1.57
C HIS A 63 13.50 -13.82 1.37
N LEU A 64 14.22 -13.58 2.47
CA LEU A 64 15.68 -13.44 2.52
C LEU A 64 16.40 -14.79 2.43
N GLU A 65 15.67 -15.91 2.43
CA GLU A 65 16.24 -17.25 2.35
C GLU A 65 15.45 -18.09 1.33
N GLY A 66 16.18 -18.61 0.34
CA GLY A 66 15.65 -19.23 -0.86
C GLY A 66 14.83 -20.50 -0.65
N GLY A 67 13.84 -20.67 -1.53
CA GLY A 67 13.09 -21.89 -1.78
C GLY A 67 12.19 -21.66 -3.01
N ILE A 68 12.08 -22.65 -3.89
CA ILE A 68 11.22 -22.58 -5.08
C ILE A 68 9.76 -22.45 -4.59
N VAL A 69 9.01 -21.48 -5.13
CA VAL A 69 7.60 -21.29 -4.78
C VAL A 69 6.79 -22.46 -5.35
N ARG A 70 6.16 -23.26 -4.48
CA ARG A 70 5.34 -24.41 -4.89
C ARG A 70 3.92 -23.98 -5.27
N GLU A 71 3.32 -23.11 -4.46
CA GLU A 71 1.93 -22.69 -4.65
C GLU A 71 1.68 -21.31 -4.02
N ILE A 72 0.98 -20.44 -4.76
CA ILE A 72 0.48 -19.14 -4.28
C ILE A 72 -1.01 -19.30 -4.00
N LYS A 73 -1.42 -19.10 -2.74
CA LYS A 73 -2.78 -19.35 -2.24
C LYS A 73 -3.69 -18.13 -2.25
N VAL A 74 -3.24 -17.02 -2.80
CA VAL A 74 -3.95 -15.73 -2.79
C VAL A 74 -3.90 -15.06 -4.15
N ARG A 75 -4.96 -14.32 -4.49
CA ARG A 75 -5.04 -13.53 -5.72
C ARG A 75 -4.84 -12.04 -5.45
N GLU A 76 -4.39 -11.30 -6.46
CA GLU A 76 -4.27 -9.84 -6.38
C GLU A 76 -5.63 -9.21 -6.01
N GLY A 77 -5.64 -8.39 -4.96
CA GLY A 77 -6.84 -7.73 -4.44
C GLY A 77 -7.65 -8.54 -3.41
N GLU A 78 -7.22 -9.75 -3.03
CA GLU A 78 -7.89 -10.57 -2.03
C GLU A 78 -7.66 -10.04 -0.60
N ARG A 79 -8.74 -9.94 0.20
CA ARG A 79 -8.64 -9.56 1.62
C ARG A 79 -8.15 -10.73 2.46
N VAL A 80 -6.89 -10.67 2.89
CA VAL A 80 -6.26 -11.66 3.78
C VAL A 80 -6.40 -11.32 5.26
N LYS A 81 -6.51 -12.35 6.10
CA LYS A 81 -6.53 -12.21 7.58
C LYS A 81 -5.14 -12.50 8.17
N THR A 82 -4.86 -11.94 9.36
CA THR A 82 -3.61 -12.22 10.08
C THR A 82 -3.47 -13.72 10.36
N GLY A 83 -2.37 -14.31 9.90
CA GLY A 83 -2.09 -15.75 10.04
C GLY A 83 -2.55 -16.62 8.86
N GLN A 84 -3.15 -16.06 7.81
CA GLN A 84 -3.50 -16.81 6.61
C GLN A 84 -2.24 -17.16 5.80
N PRO A 85 -2.01 -18.44 5.47
CA PRO A 85 -0.87 -18.84 4.65
C PRO A 85 -1.08 -18.38 3.20
N MET A 86 -0.20 -17.50 2.71
CA MET A 86 -0.29 -16.89 1.38
C MET A 86 0.55 -17.62 0.33
N ILE A 87 1.71 -18.15 0.73
CA ILE A 87 2.66 -18.82 -0.15
C ILE A 87 3.11 -20.11 0.54
N VAL A 88 3.14 -21.20 -0.22
CA VAL A 88 3.74 -22.46 0.21
C VAL A 88 5.05 -22.64 -0.55
N LEU A 89 6.16 -22.61 0.19
CA LEU A 89 7.49 -22.87 -0.36
C LEU A 89 7.69 -24.39 -0.50
N GLU A 90 8.33 -24.82 -1.59
CA GLU A 90 8.75 -26.20 -1.74
C GLU A 90 9.95 -26.45 -0.81
N SER A 91 9.75 -27.30 0.20
CA SER A 91 10.85 -27.76 1.06
C SER A 91 11.65 -28.82 0.28
N THR A 92 12.57 -28.38 -0.56
CA THR A 92 13.43 -29.29 -1.34
C THR A 92 14.60 -29.86 -0.50
N ALA A 93 14.77 -29.46 0.75
CA ALA A 93 15.93 -29.81 1.58
C ALA A 93 15.56 -30.48 2.92
N THR A 94 14.59 -31.41 2.95
CA THR A 94 14.33 -32.17 4.19
C THR A 94 14.10 -33.67 3.97
N GLY A 95 13.88 -34.12 2.73
CA GLY A 95 13.76 -35.55 2.44
C GLY A 95 15.10 -36.28 2.34
N ALA A 96 16.06 -35.70 1.61
CA ALA A 96 17.34 -36.35 1.30
C ALA A 96 18.25 -36.45 2.54
N ASP A 97 18.37 -35.37 3.32
CA ASP A 97 19.21 -35.33 4.52
C ASP A 97 18.68 -36.28 5.60
N VAL A 98 17.36 -36.37 5.77
CA VAL A 98 16.75 -37.27 6.77
C VAL A 98 16.99 -38.74 6.39
N GLY A 99 16.95 -39.08 5.09
CA GLY A 99 17.27 -40.42 4.60
C GLY A 99 18.74 -40.80 4.83
N GLU A 100 19.67 -39.89 4.53
CA GLU A 100 21.10 -40.12 4.75
C GLU A 100 21.43 -40.26 6.25
N LEU A 101 20.93 -39.33 7.07
CA LEU A 101 21.11 -39.34 8.53
C LEU A 101 20.56 -40.62 9.15
N LYS A 102 19.38 -41.08 8.70
CA LYS A 102 18.78 -42.33 9.18
C LYS A 102 19.65 -43.54 8.82
N THR A 103 20.20 -43.58 7.60
CA THR A 103 21.10 -44.66 7.16
C THR A 103 22.40 -44.66 7.96
N ARG A 104 22.95 -43.48 8.24
CA ARG A 104 24.15 -43.32 9.08
C ARG A 104 23.92 -43.79 10.52
N ILE A 105 22.76 -43.46 11.10
CA ILE A 105 22.37 -43.92 12.44
C ILE A 105 22.26 -45.44 12.49
N VAL A 106 21.65 -46.07 11.47
CA VAL A 106 21.55 -47.53 11.39
C VAL A 106 22.93 -48.18 11.31
N GLY A 107 23.84 -47.65 10.48
CA GLY A 107 25.21 -48.16 10.36
C GLY A 107 25.98 -48.10 11.69
N LEU A 108 25.90 -46.97 12.40
CA LEU A 108 26.55 -46.81 13.70
C LEU A 108 25.99 -47.78 14.76
N GLN A 109 24.69 -48.05 14.76
CA GLN A 109 24.11 -48.99 15.71
C GLN A 109 24.53 -50.44 15.43
N ILE A 110 24.72 -50.82 14.16
CA ILE A 110 25.26 -52.14 13.79
C ILE A 110 26.72 -52.27 14.26
N GLU A 111 27.52 -51.22 14.10
CA GLU A 111 28.91 -51.20 14.54
C GLU A 111 29.03 -51.33 16.07
N VAL A 112 28.20 -50.60 16.82
CA VAL A 112 28.12 -50.72 18.29
C VAL A 112 27.75 -52.16 18.68
N ALA A 113 26.71 -52.74 18.08
CA ALA A 113 26.30 -54.12 18.39
C ALA A 113 27.39 -55.15 18.05
N ARG A 114 28.17 -54.94 16.98
CA ARG A 114 29.31 -55.80 16.63
C ARG A 114 30.45 -55.67 17.64
N LEU A 115 30.79 -54.44 18.05
CA LEU A 115 31.85 -54.16 19.02
C LEU A 115 31.50 -54.70 20.41
N GLU A 116 30.24 -54.57 20.84
CA GLU A 116 29.75 -55.14 22.09
C GLU A 116 29.82 -56.68 22.09
N ALA A 117 29.43 -57.32 21.00
CA ALA A 117 29.53 -58.78 20.85
C ALA A 117 30.99 -59.26 20.87
N ALA A 118 31.90 -58.52 20.22
CA ALA A 118 33.33 -58.81 20.26
C ALA A 118 33.93 -58.63 21.66
N ALA A 119 33.51 -57.59 22.39
CA ALA A 119 33.96 -57.31 23.75
C ALA A 119 33.48 -58.35 24.78
N THR A 120 32.27 -58.88 24.60
CA THR A 120 31.67 -59.89 25.50
C THR A 120 31.92 -61.33 25.06
N ASN A 121 32.69 -61.55 23.97
CA ASN A 121 32.93 -62.86 23.37
C ASN A 121 31.64 -63.64 23.04
N ALA A 122 30.56 -62.90 22.79
CA ALA A 122 29.23 -63.43 22.53
C ALA A 122 29.09 -63.83 21.06
N SER A 123 28.61 -65.05 20.79
CA SER A 123 28.53 -65.61 19.43
C SER A 123 27.50 -64.92 18.52
N LYS A 124 26.66 -64.01 19.05
CA LYS A 124 25.63 -63.29 18.29
C LYS A 124 25.48 -61.84 18.79
N PRO A 125 25.52 -60.83 17.90
CA PRO A 125 25.24 -59.45 18.26
C PRO A 125 23.76 -59.27 18.64
N SER A 126 23.52 -58.62 19.77
CA SER A 126 22.17 -58.29 20.26
C SER A 126 21.74 -56.95 19.67
N PHE A 127 20.93 -56.99 18.61
CA PHE A 127 20.43 -55.76 17.98
C PHE A 127 19.23 -55.17 18.74
N PRO A 128 19.20 -53.84 18.96
CA PRO A 128 18.04 -53.18 19.53
C PRO A 128 16.76 -53.43 18.72
N PRO A 129 15.59 -53.65 19.37
CA PRO A 129 14.34 -54.02 18.68
C PRO A 129 13.81 -52.97 17.69
N ALA A 130 14.31 -51.73 17.76
CA ALA A 130 13.99 -50.67 16.81
C ALA A 130 14.56 -50.92 15.40
N LEU A 131 15.71 -51.59 15.27
CA LEU A 131 16.36 -51.89 13.97
C LEU A 131 15.73 -53.10 13.27
N VAL A 132 15.37 -54.11 14.05
CA VAL A 132 14.74 -55.36 13.57
C VAL A 132 13.38 -55.09 12.92
N LYS A 133 12.68 -54.03 13.35
CA LYS A 133 11.37 -53.65 12.84
C LYS A 133 11.43 -52.82 11.54
N SER A 134 12.54 -52.13 11.26
CA SER A 134 12.67 -51.23 10.11
C SER A 134 13.32 -51.86 8.88
N HIS A 135 14.13 -52.92 9.01
CA HIS A 135 14.74 -53.62 7.87
C HIS A 135 14.71 -55.16 8.02
N PRO A 136 13.58 -55.84 7.72
CA PRO A 136 13.46 -57.30 7.76
C PRO A 136 14.20 -58.09 6.66
N ARG A 137 15.08 -57.46 5.86
CA ARG A 137 15.71 -58.09 4.69
C ARG A 137 17.21 -57.85 4.69
N GLU A 138 17.94 -58.64 5.45
CA GLU A 138 19.32 -59.09 5.18
C GLU A 138 19.77 -59.99 6.33
N SER A 139 19.17 -61.18 6.40
CA SER A 139 19.75 -62.31 7.12
C SER A 139 20.03 -63.40 6.09
N ARG A 140 21.21 -63.32 5.46
CA ARG A 140 21.81 -64.47 4.78
C ARG A 140 23.33 -64.39 4.86
#